data_AF-A0A2D6RP94-F1
#
_entry.id   AF-A0A2D6RP94-F1
#
_cell.length_a   1.000
_cell.length_b   1.000
_cell.length_c   1.000
_cell.angle_alpha   90.00
_cell.angle_beta   90.00
_cell.angle_gamma   90.00
#
_symmetry.space_group_name_H-M   'P 1'
#
loop_
_entity.id
_entity.type
_entity.pdbx_description
1 polymer ?
#
loop_
_entity_poly.entity_id
_entity_poly.type
_entity_poly.pdbx_seq_one_letter_code
_entity_poly.pdbx_strand_id
1 'polypeptide(L)'
;MGFLKGGGLFIVSTLLLISLLLGNIFLTLNLSLKYDILEPELTSVVKDVVEEEFGLSSIIDEQYPFMEFYCQNHSDFVFSESGYTFEIPCDVIAKGSDAVVEKGVSDLVNDIYYDNYDCNFWNCIDKSEIPYFLVSEKAKDYWKSKFYITLFVSFILIVLTFLLVEQKYNLLTLTGGLLIVSSLPLIKLEKILSLINYKYVSDFIAIFFSKSYSVFLVSFILGIIVLGIGIGLKFYMSDSFKKKFSRKEVKDIVKEEVSKKK
;
A
#
# COMPACT_ATOMS: atom_id res chain seq x y z
N MET A 1 14.63 5.85 38.04
CA MET A 1 14.21 4.88 36.99
C MET A 1 13.12 5.41 36.04
N GLY A 2 12.28 6.39 36.42
CA GLY A 2 11.21 6.90 35.55
C GLY A 2 11.68 7.62 34.27
N PHE A 3 12.75 8.42 34.35
CA PHE A 3 13.22 9.20 33.19
C PHE A 3 13.76 8.33 32.05
N LEU A 4 14.56 7.29 32.36
CA LEU A 4 15.10 6.36 31.36
C LEU A 4 13.99 5.52 30.69
N LYS A 5 12.99 5.08 31.45
CA LYS A 5 11.85 4.33 30.90
C LYS A 5 10.94 5.21 30.05
N GLY A 6 10.66 6.43 30.50
CA GLY A 6 9.85 7.40 29.75
C GLY A 6 10.53 7.84 28.45
N GLY A 7 11.82 8.19 28.49
CA GLY A 7 12.60 8.55 27.31
C GLY A 7 12.72 7.40 26.31
N GLY A 8 12.99 6.18 26.79
CA GLY A 8 13.02 4.99 25.93
C GLY A 8 11.67 4.72 25.28
N LEU A 9 10.56 4.83 26.02
CA LEU A 9 9.22 4.64 25.49
C LEU A 9 8.91 5.66 24.39
N PHE A 10 9.28 6.92 24.57
CA PHE A 10 9.09 7.97 23.57
C PHE A 10 9.82 7.62 22.27
N ILE A 11 11.11 7.28 22.34
CA ILE A 11 11.93 6.93 21.17
C ILE A 11 11.33 5.72 20.43
N VAL A 12 11.01 4.65 21.14
CA VAL A 12 10.45 3.44 20.53
C VAL A 12 9.08 3.72 19.92
N SER A 13 8.25 4.56 20.55
CA SER A 13 6.94 4.96 20.01
C SER A 13 7.07 5.79 18.74
N THR A 14 8.04 6.71 18.67
CA THR A 14 8.33 7.48 17.45
C THR A 14 8.80 6.57 16.32
N LEU A 15 9.70 5.62 16.60
CA LEU A 15 10.14 4.63 15.61
C LEU A 15 8.98 3.75 15.14
N LEU A 16 8.11 3.33 16.06
CA LEU A 16 6.90 2.57 15.73
C LEU A 16 5.96 3.38 14.83
N LEU A 17 5.77 4.68 15.11
CA LEU A 17 4.97 5.57 14.27
C LEU A 17 5.50 5.64 12.84
N ILE A 18 6.82 5.86 12.68
CA ILE A 18 7.48 5.92 11.37
C ILE A 18 7.34 4.57 10.65
N SER A 19 7.55 3.47 11.36
CA SER A 19 7.41 2.12 10.80
C SER A 19 5.98 1.87 10.31
N LEU A 20 4.96 2.20 11.11
CA LEU A 20 3.56 2.05 10.69
C LEU A 20 3.22 2.94 9.48
N LEU A 21 3.72 4.18 9.45
CA LEU A 21 3.53 5.08 8.32
C LEU A 21 4.14 4.51 7.03
N LEU A 22 5.39 4.04 7.08
CA LEU A 22 6.06 3.41 5.93
C LEU A 22 5.34 2.13 5.51
N GLY A 23 4.86 1.33 6.47
CA GLY A 23 4.07 0.13 6.19
C GLY A 23 2.80 0.46 5.41
N ASN A 24 2.08 1.52 5.81
CA ASN A 24 0.90 1.98 5.10
C ASN A 24 1.22 2.48 3.67
N ILE A 25 2.34 3.17 3.47
CA ILE A 25 2.79 3.60 2.14
C ILE A 25 3.11 2.38 1.26
N PHE A 26 3.89 1.42 1.75
CA PHE A 26 4.23 0.22 0.98
C PHE A 26 3.02 -0.65 0.67
N LEU A 27 2.06 -0.74 1.60
CA LEU A 27 0.80 -1.43 1.36
C LEU A 27 -0.01 -0.74 0.26
N THR A 28 -0.04 0.59 0.27
CA THR A 28 -0.70 1.40 -0.77
C THR A 28 -0.09 1.10 -2.14
N LEU A 29 1.24 1.21 -2.27
CA LEU A 29 1.95 0.97 -3.53
C LEU A 29 1.72 -0.46 -4.05
N ASN A 30 1.78 -1.46 -3.17
CA ASN A 30 1.50 -2.85 -3.55
C ASN A 30 0.05 -3.07 -4.02
N LEU A 31 -0.94 -2.48 -3.34
CA LEU A 31 -2.34 -2.64 -3.73
C LEU A 31 -2.69 -1.87 -5.00
N SER A 32 -2.08 -0.71 -5.20
CA SER A 32 -2.25 0.12 -6.40
C SER A 32 -1.66 -0.51 -7.65
N LEU A 33 -0.58 -1.30 -7.53
CA LEU A 33 0.07 -1.97 -8.66
C LEU A 33 -0.49 -3.36 -9.00
N LYS A 34 -1.66 -3.72 -8.48
CA LYS A 34 -2.35 -4.94 -8.94
C LYS A 34 -2.85 -4.72 -10.37
N TYR A 35 -2.64 -5.70 -11.24
CA TYR A 35 -3.01 -5.65 -12.66
C TYR A 35 -4.43 -5.10 -12.88
N ASP A 36 -5.45 -5.71 -12.27
CA ASP A 36 -6.86 -5.30 -12.42
C ASP A 36 -7.18 -3.85 -11.99
N ILE A 37 -6.30 -3.23 -11.20
CA ILE A 37 -6.43 -1.84 -10.73
C ILE A 37 -5.58 -0.91 -11.60
N LEU A 38 -4.42 -1.39 -12.03
CA LEU A 38 -3.43 -0.64 -12.77
C LEU A 38 -3.81 -0.52 -14.25
N GLU A 39 -4.20 -1.62 -14.89
CA GLU A 39 -4.51 -1.70 -16.32
C GLU A 39 -5.41 -0.56 -16.82
N PRO A 40 -6.61 -0.30 -16.25
CA PRO A 40 -7.48 0.75 -16.76
C PRO A 40 -6.89 2.15 -16.61
N GLU A 41 -6.16 2.40 -15.51
CA GLU A 41 -5.53 3.70 -15.25
C GLU A 41 -4.31 3.90 -16.17
N LEU A 42 -3.48 2.86 -16.31
CA LEU A 42 -2.25 2.87 -17.09
C LEU A 42 -2.54 2.92 -18.59
N THR A 43 -3.63 2.29 -19.07
CA THR A 43 -4.04 2.34 -20.48
C THR A 43 -4.28 3.79 -20.93
N SER A 44 -4.88 4.62 -20.08
CA SER A 44 -5.10 6.04 -20.40
C SER A 44 -3.79 6.83 -20.47
N VAL A 45 -2.88 6.62 -19.51
CA VAL A 45 -1.58 7.30 -19.46
C VAL A 45 -0.65 6.83 -20.59
N VAL A 46 -0.61 5.52 -20.85
CA VAL A 46 0.22 4.94 -21.92
C VAL A 46 -0.31 5.35 -23.28
N LYS A 47 -1.63 5.46 -23.48
CA LYS A 47 -2.19 5.99 -24.74
C LYS A 47 -1.66 7.38 -25.05
N ASP A 48 -1.66 8.29 -24.07
CA ASP A 48 -1.17 9.66 -24.25
C ASP A 48 0.35 9.69 -24.56
N VAL A 49 1.14 8.90 -23.83
CA VAL A 49 2.59 8.78 -24.07
C VAL A 49 2.90 8.16 -25.42
N VAL A 50 2.18 7.10 -25.78
CA VAL A 50 2.39 6.37 -27.03
C VAL A 50 1.99 7.21 -28.23
N GLU A 51 0.94 8.01 -28.10
CA GLU A 51 0.54 8.96 -29.13
C GLU A 51 1.55 10.09 -29.29
N GLU A 52 2.07 10.65 -28.19
CA GLU A 52 3.07 11.73 -28.23
C GLU A 52 4.46 11.26 -28.72
N GLU A 53 4.90 10.05 -28.36
CA GLU A 53 6.25 9.56 -28.69
C GLU A 53 6.32 8.73 -29.98
N PHE A 54 5.34 7.87 -30.25
CA PHE A 54 5.37 6.93 -31.37
C PHE A 54 4.39 7.29 -32.50
N GLY A 55 3.39 8.14 -32.24
CA GLY A 55 2.34 8.44 -33.21
C GLY A 55 1.56 7.19 -33.62
N LEU A 56 1.33 6.26 -32.69
CA LEU A 56 0.76 4.94 -32.95
C LEU A 56 -0.57 5.01 -33.72
N SER A 57 -1.44 5.98 -33.40
CA SER A 57 -2.70 6.14 -34.13
C SER A 57 -2.46 6.45 -35.61
N SER A 58 -1.46 7.28 -35.93
CA SER A 58 -1.11 7.59 -37.32
C SER A 58 -0.54 6.39 -38.07
N ILE A 59 0.30 5.58 -37.42
CA ILE A 59 0.87 4.35 -38.01
C ILE A 59 -0.24 3.34 -38.27
N ILE A 60 -1.15 3.17 -37.31
CA ILE A 60 -2.28 2.25 -37.45
C ILE A 60 -3.22 2.73 -38.56
N ASP A 61 -3.58 4.02 -38.60
CA ASP A 61 -4.45 4.56 -39.64
C ASP A 61 -3.87 4.42 -41.05
N GLU A 62 -2.54 4.57 -41.20
CA GLU A 62 -1.86 4.36 -42.48
C GLU A 62 -1.83 2.89 -42.90
N GLN A 63 -1.65 1.96 -41.95
CA GLN A 63 -1.58 0.52 -42.22
C GLN A 63 -2.94 -0.18 -42.21
N TYR A 64 -3.98 0.46 -41.68
CA TYR A 64 -5.30 -0.14 -41.49
C TYR A 64 -5.89 -0.76 -42.77
N PRO A 65 -5.82 -0.12 -43.97
CA PRO A 65 -6.31 -0.75 -45.21
C PRO A 65 -5.57 -2.05 -45.57
N PHE A 66 -4.27 -2.14 -45.24
CA PHE A 66 -3.49 -3.35 -45.44
C PHE A 66 -3.87 -4.44 -44.43
N MET A 67 -4.10 -4.06 -43.16
CA MET A 67 -4.59 -4.97 -42.12
C MET A 67 -5.94 -5.59 -42.51
N GLU A 68 -6.91 -4.78 -42.99
CA GLU A 68 -8.21 -5.25 -43.46
C GLU A 68 -8.07 -6.25 -44.62
N PHE A 69 -7.18 -5.97 -45.58
CA PHE A 69 -6.93 -6.86 -46.70
C PHE A 69 -6.30 -8.18 -46.24
N TYR A 70 -5.32 -8.13 -45.34
CA TYR A 70 -4.65 -9.31 -44.81
C TYR A 70 -5.63 -10.23 -44.05
N CYS A 71 -6.55 -9.62 -43.30
CA CYS A 71 -7.58 -10.29 -42.51
C CYS A 71 -8.67 -10.99 -43.32
N GLN A 72 -8.69 -10.85 -44.64
CA GLN A 72 -9.61 -11.65 -45.48
C GLN A 72 -9.24 -13.14 -45.48
N ASN A 73 -7.97 -13.46 -45.26
CA ASN A 73 -7.43 -14.82 -45.37
C ASN A 73 -6.75 -15.33 -44.08
N HIS A 74 -6.68 -14.51 -43.03
CA HIS A 74 -5.99 -14.83 -41.78
C HIS A 74 -6.89 -14.53 -40.57
N SER A 75 -6.63 -15.19 -39.44
CA SER A 75 -7.33 -14.94 -38.18
C SER A 75 -6.76 -13.74 -37.43
N ASP A 76 -5.46 -13.51 -37.54
CA ASP A 76 -4.71 -12.56 -36.72
C ASP A 76 -3.66 -11.84 -37.58
N PHE A 77 -3.43 -10.56 -37.28
CA PHE A 77 -2.39 -9.74 -37.89
C PHE A 77 -1.28 -9.50 -36.87
N VAL A 78 -0.05 -9.87 -37.23
CA VAL A 78 1.13 -9.73 -36.36
C VAL A 78 2.07 -8.70 -36.94
N PHE A 79 2.44 -7.69 -36.15
CA PHE A 79 3.47 -6.74 -36.51
C PHE A 79 4.39 -6.46 -35.33
N SER A 80 5.60 -5.97 -35.61
CA SER A 80 6.57 -5.62 -34.58
C SER A 80 6.99 -4.17 -34.73
N GLU A 81 6.91 -3.40 -33.65
CA GLU A 81 7.27 -1.98 -33.61
C GLU A 81 8.02 -1.70 -32.30
N SER A 82 9.13 -0.95 -32.37
CA SER A 82 9.93 -0.57 -31.19
C SER A 82 10.36 -1.76 -30.29
N GLY A 83 10.51 -2.96 -30.85
CA GLY A 83 10.90 -4.17 -30.12
C GLY A 83 9.73 -4.93 -29.46
N TYR A 84 8.51 -4.43 -29.57
CA TYR A 84 7.29 -5.12 -29.15
C TYR A 84 6.65 -5.84 -30.33
N THR A 85 5.98 -6.96 -30.06
CA THR A 85 5.22 -7.72 -31.08
C THR A 85 3.75 -7.66 -30.74
N PHE A 86 2.97 -7.07 -31.64
CA PHE A 86 1.53 -6.90 -31.49
C PHE A 86 0.83 -7.96 -32.31
N GLU A 87 0.01 -8.78 -31.66
CA GLU A 87 -0.86 -9.77 -32.29
C GLU A 87 -2.31 -9.30 -32.19
N ILE A 88 -2.82 -8.72 -33.27
CA ILE A 88 -4.16 -8.13 -33.30
C ILE A 88 -5.12 -9.07 -34.03
N PRO A 89 -6.14 -9.60 -33.34
CA PRO A 89 -7.17 -10.41 -33.97
C PRO A 89 -7.92 -9.65 -35.06
N CYS A 90 -8.25 -10.32 -36.15
CA CYS A 90 -8.97 -9.71 -37.27
C CYS A 90 -10.41 -9.29 -36.92
N ASP A 91 -11.01 -9.85 -35.87
CA ASP A 91 -12.31 -9.38 -35.35
C ASP A 91 -12.20 -8.02 -34.65
N VAL A 92 -11.02 -7.68 -34.10
CA VAL A 92 -10.71 -6.35 -33.56
C VAL A 92 -10.47 -5.38 -34.69
N ILE A 93 -9.70 -5.78 -35.72
CA ILE A 93 -9.48 -4.97 -36.92
C ILE A 93 -10.80 -4.60 -37.59
N ALA A 94 -11.73 -5.55 -37.73
CA ALA A 94 -13.05 -5.30 -38.31
C ALA A 94 -13.92 -4.28 -37.54
N LYS A 95 -13.57 -3.94 -36.29
CA LYS A 95 -14.27 -2.94 -35.48
C LYS A 95 -13.77 -1.50 -35.71
N GLY A 96 -12.67 -1.32 -36.45
CA GLY A 96 -12.09 -0.01 -36.78
C GLY A 96 -10.70 0.22 -36.17
N SER A 97 -10.01 1.25 -36.65
CA SER A 97 -8.64 1.59 -36.20
C SER A 97 -8.57 1.95 -34.71
N ASP A 98 -9.60 2.60 -34.16
CA ASP A 98 -9.70 2.90 -32.72
C ASP A 98 -9.63 1.63 -31.85
N ALA A 99 -10.28 0.54 -32.27
CA ALA A 99 -10.28 -0.73 -31.54
C ALA A 99 -8.91 -1.43 -31.63
N VAL A 100 -8.20 -1.25 -32.75
CA VAL A 100 -6.83 -1.73 -32.94
C VAL A 100 -5.86 -0.97 -32.05
N VAL A 101 -5.99 0.35 -31.94
CA VAL A 101 -5.20 1.19 -31.02
C VAL A 101 -5.43 0.75 -29.58
N GLU A 102 -6.69 0.61 -29.15
CA GLU A 102 -7.03 0.19 -27.78
C GLU A 102 -6.45 -1.19 -27.43
N LYS A 103 -6.56 -2.15 -28.35
CA LYS A 103 -5.98 -3.49 -28.19
C LYS A 103 -4.46 -3.44 -28.14
N GLY A 104 -3.81 -2.68 -29.03
CA GLY A 104 -2.36 -2.51 -29.03
C GLY A 104 -1.82 -1.89 -27.73
N VAL A 105 -2.51 -0.87 -27.19
CA VAL A 105 -2.14 -0.27 -25.89
C VAL A 105 -2.32 -1.27 -24.75
N SER A 106 -3.43 -2.02 -24.74
CA SER A 106 -3.68 -3.05 -23.71
C SER A 106 -2.61 -4.15 -23.74
N ASP A 107 -2.24 -4.63 -24.92
CA ASP A 107 -1.18 -5.64 -25.07
C ASP A 107 0.19 -5.08 -24.65
N LEU A 108 0.50 -3.83 -24.99
CA LEU A 108 1.71 -3.15 -24.52
C LEU A 108 1.76 -3.02 -23.00
N VAL A 109 0.64 -2.65 -22.37
CA VAL A 109 0.52 -2.57 -20.90
C VAL A 109 0.75 -3.94 -20.26
N ASN A 110 0.18 -4.99 -20.85
CA ASN A 110 0.35 -6.37 -20.39
C ASN A 110 1.82 -6.81 -20.48
N ASP A 111 2.48 -6.56 -21.61
CA ASP A 111 3.89 -6.86 -21.80
C ASP A 111 4.77 -6.09 -20.82
N ILE A 112 4.54 -4.78 -20.65
CA ILE A 112 5.24 -3.96 -19.66
C ILE A 112 5.04 -4.50 -18.23
N TYR A 113 3.82 -4.93 -17.90
CA TYR A 113 3.53 -5.39 -16.55
C TYR A 113 4.28 -6.68 -16.20
N TYR A 114 4.29 -7.65 -17.12
CA TYR A 114 4.88 -8.97 -16.91
C TYR A 114 6.31 -9.11 -17.45
N ASP A 115 6.92 -8.02 -17.93
CA ASP A 115 8.29 -8.05 -18.42
C ASP A 115 9.28 -8.48 -17.33
N ASN A 116 10.27 -9.27 -17.75
CA ASN A 116 11.31 -9.79 -16.87
C ASN A 116 12.54 -8.87 -16.89
N TYR A 117 12.47 -7.77 -16.16
CA TYR A 117 13.57 -6.81 -16.06
C TYR A 117 14.83 -7.42 -15.42
N ASP A 118 15.94 -7.51 -16.15
CA ASP A 118 17.23 -8.02 -15.66
C ASP A 118 18.03 -6.99 -14.81
N CYS A 119 17.38 -6.42 -13.80
CA CYS A 119 18.00 -5.47 -12.86
C CYS A 119 17.41 -5.59 -11.45
N ASN A 120 18.17 -5.16 -10.45
CA ASN A 120 17.61 -4.92 -9.12
C ASN A 120 16.72 -3.68 -9.16
N PHE A 121 15.66 -3.62 -8.35
CA PHE A 121 14.67 -2.54 -8.37
C PHE A 121 15.29 -1.13 -8.46
N TRP A 122 16.27 -0.81 -7.60
CA TRP A 122 16.96 0.49 -7.61
C TRP A 122 17.92 0.66 -8.80
N ASN A 123 18.56 -0.43 -9.25
CA ASN A 123 19.45 -0.39 -10.40
C ASN A 123 18.67 -0.22 -11.72
N CYS A 124 17.36 -0.54 -11.74
CA CYS A 124 16.51 -0.31 -12.90
C CYS A 124 16.23 1.18 -13.11
N ILE A 125 16.20 1.99 -12.04
CA ILE A 125 16.01 3.45 -12.14
C ILE A 125 17.13 4.08 -12.97
N ASP A 126 18.37 3.63 -12.77
CA ASP A 126 19.54 4.23 -13.42
C ASP A 126 19.76 3.73 -14.87
N LYS A 127 19.10 2.63 -15.26
CA LYS A 127 19.32 1.95 -16.54
C LYS A 127 18.26 2.23 -17.60
N SER A 128 17.06 2.63 -17.20
CA SER A 128 15.93 2.78 -18.10
C SER A 128 15.69 4.25 -18.42
N GLU A 129 15.62 4.59 -19.72
CA GLU A 129 15.24 5.94 -20.18
C GLU A 129 13.79 6.25 -19.76
N ILE A 130 12.90 5.24 -19.84
CA ILE A 130 11.53 5.32 -19.35
C ILE A 130 11.34 4.24 -18.27
N PRO A 131 10.98 4.61 -17.03
CA PRO A 131 10.97 3.66 -15.91
C PRO A 131 9.66 2.85 -15.86
N TYR A 132 9.28 2.21 -16.97
CA TYR A 132 8.11 1.33 -17.08
C TYR A 132 8.13 0.20 -16.03
N PHE A 133 9.31 -0.24 -15.62
CA PHE A 133 9.45 -1.22 -14.55
C PHE A 133 8.79 -0.78 -13.23
N LEU A 134 8.59 0.53 -12.99
CA LEU A 134 7.92 1.02 -11.77
C LEU A 134 6.43 0.62 -11.71
N VAL A 135 5.80 0.37 -12.86
CA VAL A 135 4.42 -0.09 -12.97
C VAL A 135 4.32 -1.60 -13.24
N SER A 136 5.40 -2.36 -13.06
CA SER A 136 5.42 -3.81 -13.33
C SER A 136 5.03 -4.67 -12.13
N GLU A 137 4.82 -5.96 -12.38
CA GLU A 137 4.71 -7.00 -11.35
C GLU A 137 5.93 -7.01 -10.42
N LYS A 138 7.13 -6.77 -10.97
CA LYS A 138 8.37 -6.68 -10.20
C LYS A 138 8.34 -5.55 -9.18
N ALA A 139 7.79 -4.39 -9.53
CA ALA A 139 7.63 -3.28 -8.60
C ALA A 139 6.63 -3.63 -7.49
N LYS A 140 5.48 -4.20 -7.85
CA LYS A 140 4.48 -4.69 -6.88
C LYS A 140 5.10 -5.65 -5.87
N ASP A 141 5.84 -6.65 -6.33
CA ASP A 141 6.47 -7.63 -5.46
C ASP A 141 7.57 -7.02 -4.58
N TYR A 142 8.30 -6.03 -5.08
CA TYR A 142 9.23 -5.26 -4.28
C TYR A 142 8.52 -4.54 -3.12
N TRP A 143 7.44 -3.79 -3.39
CA TRP A 143 6.68 -3.08 -2.36
C TRP A 143 6.00 -4.03 -1.37
N LYS A 144 5.49 -5.16 -1.86
CA LYS A 144 4.97 -6.24 -1.03
C LYS A 144 6.02 -6.77 -0.06
N SER A 145 7.23 -7.05 -0.54
CA SER A 145 8.35 -7.48 0.30
C SER A 145 8.70 -6.44 1.36
N LYS A 146 8.81 -5.16 0.98
CA LYS A 146 9.07 -4.06 1.92
C LYS A 146 7.97 -3.89 2.96
N PHE A 147 6.70 -4.06 2.57
CA PHE A 147 5.58 -4.06 3.51
C PHE A 147 5.75 -5.13 4.59
N TYR A 148 6.06 -6.38 4.22
CA TYR A 148 6.24 -7.45 5.20
C TYR A 148 7.45 -7.23 6.12
N ILE A 149 8.55 -6.69 5.59
CA ILE A 149 9.72 -6.31 6.41
C ILE A 149 9.32 -5.24 7.43
N THR A 150 8.62 -4.19 7.00
CA THR A 150 8.17 -3.13 7.89
C THR A 150 7.16 -3.62 8.93
N LEU A 151 6.28 -4.55 8.56
CA LEU A 151 5.35 -5.20 9.50
C LEU A 151 6.12 -5.98 10.58
N PHE A 152 7.14 -6.75 10.18
CA PHE A 152 7.99 -7.49 11.12
C PHE A 152 8.74 -6.56 12.08
N VAL A 153 9.32 -5.46 11.57
CA VAL A 153 9.96 -4.42 12.40
C VAL A 153 8.95 -3.80 13.37
N SER A 154 7.73 -3.50 12.91
CA SER A 154 6.67 -2.95 13.74
C SER A 154 6.30 -3.90 14.88
N PHE A 155 6.26 -5.21 14.62
CA PHE A 155 6.02 -6.23 15.64
C PHE A 155 7.11 -6.23 16.71
N ILE A 156 8.39 -6.17 16.33
CA ILE A 156 9.51 -6.07 17.28
C ILE A 156 9.37 -4.80 18.13
N LEU A 157 9.05 -3.66 17.50
CA LEU A 157 8.86 -2.39 18.20
C LEU A 157 7.68 -2.43 19.18
N ILE A 158 6.59 -3.13 18.85
CA ILE A 158 5.46 -3.36 19.75
C ILE A 158 5.90 -4.19 20.97
N VAL A 159 6.71 -5.24 20.77
CA VAL A 159 7.27 -6.05 21.89
C VAL A 159 8.17 -5.20 22.78
N LEU A 160 9.02 -4.36 22.21
CA LEU A 160 9.85 -3.43 22.99
C LEU A 160 9.00 -2.40 23.75
N THR A 161 7.96 -1.88 23.12
CA THR A 161 6.98 -0.99 23.76
C THR A 161 6.29 -1.69 24.93
N PHE A 162 5.91 -2.96 24.78
CA PHE A 162 5.31 -3.75 25.87
C PHE A 162 6.22 -3.86 27.09
N LEU A 163 7.54 -4.01 26.90
CA LEU A 163 8.51 -4.08 27.99
C LEU A 163 8.69 -2.74 28.71
N LEU A 164 8.62 -1.64 27.97
CA LEU A 164 8.83 -0.28 28.50
C LEU A 164 7.59 0.31 29.17
N VAL A 165 6.39 -0.06 28.73
CA VAL A 165 5.12 0.43 29.29
C VAL A 165 4.88 -0.13 30.70
N GLU A 166 4.59 0.77 31.65
CA GLU A 166 4.32 0.42 33.05
C GLU A 166 3.01 -0.38 33.21
N GLN A 167 1.93 0.05 32.56
CA GLN A 167 0.62 -0.57 32.64
C GLN A 167 0.27 -1.25 31.31
N LYS A 168 0.17 -2.59 31.30
CA LYS A 168 0.08 -3.35 30.04
C LYS A 168 -1.11 -2.98 29.14
N TYR A 169 -2.23 -2.52 29.71
CA TYR A 169 -3.36 -2.03 28.92
C TYR A 169 -3.05 -0.75 28.13
N ASN A 170 -2.07 0.06 28.57
CA ASN A 170 -1.64 1.25 27.83
C ASN A 170 -0.94 0.90 26.52
N LEU A 171 -0.44 -0.33 26.35
CA LEU A 171 0.15 -0.77 25.07
C LEU A 171 -0.88 -0.70 23.95
N LEU A 172 -2.09 -1.22 24.20
CA LEU A 172 -3.14 -1.29 23.18
C LEU A 172 -3.66 0.11 22.85
N THR A 173 -3.87 0.97 23.86
CA THR A 173 -4.27 2.36 23.62
C THR A 173 -3.21 3.14 22.84
N LEU A 174 -1.93 2.92 23.16
CA LEU A 174 -0.81 3.58 22.48
C LEU A 174 -0.70 3.09 21.04
N THR A 175 -0.68 1.77 20.82
CA THR A 175 -0.56 1.16 19.48
C THR A 175 -1.74 1.53 18.60
N GLY A 176 -2.97 1.48 19.12
CA GLY A 176 -4.17 1.91 18.40
C GLY A 176 -4.13 3.40 18.06
N GLY A 177 -3.69 4.25 18.99
CA GLY A 177 -3.49 5.68 18.72
C GLY A 177 -2.45 5.94 17.64
N LEU A 178 -1.30 5.25 17.68
CA LEU A 178 -0.25 5.36 16.67
C LEU A 178 -0.72 4.87 15.29
N LEU A 179 -1.49 3.78 15.22
CA LEU A 179 -2.11 3.31 13.97
C LEU A 179 -3.01 4.37 13.35
N ILE A 180 -3.88 5.00 14.15
CA ILE A 180 -4.75 6.08 13.69
C ILE A 180 -3.93 7.26 13.18
N VAL A 181 -2.95 7.73 13.96
CA VAL A 181 -2.12 8.88 13.59
C VAL A 181 -1.30 8.58 12.32
N SER A 182 -0.78 7.36 12.19
CA SER A 182 0.01 6.93 11.02
C SER A 182 -0.81 6.82 9.73
N SER A 183 -2.14 6.66 9.81
CA SER A 183 -2.99 6.54 8.62
C SER A 183 -3.48 7.91 8.11
N LEU A 184 -3.54 8.93 8.96
CA LEU A 184 -4.03 10.27 8.59
C LEU A 184 -3.31 10.89 7.38
N PRO A 185 -1.98 10.79 7.21
CA PRO A 185 -1.30 11.34 6.04
C PRO A 185 -1.80 10.77 4.71
N LEU A 186 -2.31 9.52 4.69
CA LEU A 186 -2.81 8.88 3.48
C LEU A 186 -4.07 9.56 2.92
N ILE A 187 -4.89 10.21 3.75
CA ILE A 187 -6.10 10.93 3.29
C ILE A 187 -5.75 12.08 2.36
N LYS A 188 -4.61 12.74 2.61
CA LYS A 188 -4.21 13.96 1.91
C LYS A 188 -3.03 13.73 0.98
N LEU A 189 -2.66 12.48 0.72
CA LEU A 189 -1.48 12.18 -0.09
C LEU A 189 -1.62 12.77 -1.51
N GLU A 190 -2.80 12.63 -2.13
CA GLU A 190 -3.11 13.26 -3.43
C GLU A 190 -2.86 14.78 -3.43
N LYS A 191 -3.25 15.49 -2.35
CA LYS A 191 -3.05 16.95 -2.22
C LYS A 191 -1.60 17.34 -1.97
N ILE A 192 -0.84 16.51 -1.26
CA ILE A 192 0.60 16.74 -1.04
C ILE A 192 1.33 16.54 -2.37
N LEU A 193 0.90 15.55 -3.15
CA LEU A 193 1.49 15.18 -4.42
C LEU A 193 1.15 16.14 -5.54
N SER A 194 -0.03 16.78 -5.52
CA SER A 194 -0.40 17.83 -6.48
C SER A 194 0.49 19.08 -6.42
N LEU A 195 1.38 19.20 -5.42
CA LEU A 195 2.41 20.25 -5.38
C LEU A 195 3.57 19.97 -6.34
N ILE A 196 3.70 18.73 -6.83
CA ILE A 196 4.72 18.34 -7.80
C ILE A 196 4.18 18.66 -9.20
N ASN A 197 4.65 19.76 -9.78
CA ASN A 197 4.07 20.37 -10.97
C ASN A 197 4.65 19.81 -12.29
N TYR A 198 4.70 18.49 -12.43
CA TYR A 198 5.13 17.80 -13.65
C TYR A 198 4.04 16.84 -14.11
N LYS A 199 3.41 17.12 -15.28
CA LYS A 199 2.25 16.39 -15.84
C LYS A 199 2.44 14.87 -15.80
N TYR A 200 3.54 14.38 -16.36
CA TYR A 200 3.84 12.94 -16.38
C TYR A 200 4.00 12.33 -14.99
N VAL A 201 4.72 13.03 -14.12
CA VAL A 201 4.99 12.54 -12.76
C VAL A 201 3.71 12.54 -11.93
N SER A 202 2.80 13.49 -12.13
CA SER A 202 1.52 13.52 -11.40
C SER A 202 0.62 12.34 -11.78
N ASP A 203 0.61 11.91 -13.04
CA ASP A 203 -0.25 10.82 -13.50
C ASP A 203 0.23 9.47 -12.94
N PHE A 204 1.54 9.20 -13.02
CA PHE A 204 2.13 8.02 -12.37
C PHE A 204 1.93 8.02 -10.86
N ILE A 205 2.07 9.18 -10.22
CA ILE A 205 1.84 9.32 -8.78
C ILE A 205 0.37 9.03 -8.43
N ALA A 206 -0.59 9.51 -9.23
CA ALA A 206 -2.00 9.20 -9.02
C ALA A 206 -2.24 7.68 -9.05
N ILE A 207 -1.64 6.98 -10.02
CA ILE A 207 -1.67 5.52 -10.12
C ILE A 207 -1.10 4.87 -8.85
N PHE A 208 0.09 5.28 -8.40
CA PHE A 208 0.76 4.71 -7.22
C PHE A 208 -0.02 4.86 -5.91
N PHE A 209 -0.89 5.87 -5.83
CA PHE A 209 -1.67 6.18 -4.63
C PHE A 209 -3.18 6.00 -4.82
N SER A 210 -3.62 5.36 -5.90
CA SER A 210 -5.03 5.07 -6.21
C SER A 210 -5.76 4.27 -5.11
N LYS A 211 -5.04 3.49 -4.30
CA LYS A 211 -5.59 2.73 -3.16
C LYS A 211 -5.27 3.33 -1.79
N SER A 212 -4.73 4.54 -1.73
CA SER A 212 -4.35 5.22 -0.48
C SER A 212 -5.53 5.36 0.49
N TYR A 213 -6.72 5.73 -0.02
CA TYR A 213 -7.93 5.85 0.80
C TYR A 213 -8.42 4.50 1.34
N SER A 214 -8.36 3.42 0.54
CA SER A 214 -8.72 2.08 1.02
C SER A 214 -7.79 1.63 2.15
N VAL A 215 -6.48 1.85 2.01
CA VAL A 215 -5.49 1.52 3.05
C VAL A 215 -5.70 2.38 4.30
N PHE A 216 -5.99 3.67 4.12
CA PHE A 216 -6.36 4.57 5.20
C PHE A 216 -7.51 4.00 6.02
N LEU A 217 -8.63 3.63 5.38
CA LEU A 217 -9.81 3.11 6.06
C LEU A 217 -9.49 1.83 6.84
N VAL A 218 -8.78 0.88 6.23
CA VAL A 218 -8.39 -0.38 6.89
C VAL A 218 -7.54 -0.10 8.13
N SER A 219 -6.48 0.70 8.00
CA SER A 219 -5.60 1.04 9.12
C SER A 219 -6.31 1.85 10.20
N PHE A 220 -7.21 2.76 9.82
CA PHE A 220 -7.97 3.59 10.74
C PHE A 220 -8.98 2.78 11.55
N ILE A 221 -9.77 1.91 10.90
CA ILE A 221 -10.73 1.02 11.56
C ILE A 221 -9.99 0.05 12.49
N LEU A 222 -8.89 -0.56 12.03
CA LEU A 222 -8.07 -1.43 12.87
C LEU A 222 -7.53 -0.68 14.10
N GLY A 223 -7.07 0.55 13.92
CA GLY A 223 -6.63 1.43 14.99
C GLY A 223 -7.73 1.72 16.01
N ILE A 224 -8.96 2.02 15.57
CA ILE A 224 -10.13 2.23 16.45
C ILE A 224 -10.45 0.97 17.24
N ILE A 225 -10.48 -0.21 16.60
CA ILE A 225 -10.75 -1.48 17.26
C ILE A 225 -9.72 -1.75 18.35
N VAL A 226 -8.43 -1.62 18.04
CA VAL A 226 -7.32 -1.84 18.99
C VAL A 226 -7.38 -0.84 20.15
N LEU A 227 -7.65 0.44 19.86
CA LEU A 227 -7.78 1.48 20.86
C LEU A 227 -8.99 1.23 21.79
N GLY A 228 -10.14 0.85 21.21
CA GLY A 228 -11.36 0.51 21.95
C GLY A 228 -11.17 -0.66 22.91
N ILE A 229 -10.49 -1.72 22.47
CA ILE A 229 -10.11 -2.86 23.32
C ILE A 229 -9.20 -2.38 24.46
N GLY A 230 -8.22 -1.53 24.17
CA GLY A 230 -7.33 -0.96 25.18
C GLY A 230 -8.07 -0.16 26.26
N ILE A 231 -9.01 0.70 25.85
CA ILE A 231 -9.85 1.48 26.77
C ILE A 231 -10.76 0.55 27.60
N GLY A 232 -11.41 -0.42 26.96
CA GLY A 232 -12.28 -1.39 27.66
C GLY A 232 -11.53 -2.17 28.74
N LEU A 233 -10.32 -2.66 28.43
CA LEU A 233 -9.46 -3.35 29.39
C LEU A 233 -9.04 -2.47 30.56
N LYS A 234 -8.79 -1.18 30.32
CA LYS A 234 -8.46 -0.21 31.38
C LYS A 234 -9.61 -0.08 32.39
N PHE A 235 -10.85 0.03 31.92
CA PHE A 235 -12.01 0.11 32.82
C PHE A 235 -12.28 -1.21 33.54
N TYR A 236 -12.22 -2.34 32.84
CA TYR A 236 -12.50 -3.66 33.42
C TYR A 236 -11.48 -4.08 34.50
N MET A 237 -10.18 -3.87 34.27
CA MET A 237 -9.14 -4.26 35.22
C MET A 237 -9.00 -3.29 36.41
N SER A 238 -9.31 -2.00 36.22
CA SER A 238 -9.22 -1.00 37.30
C SER A 238 -10.12 -1.34 38.49
N ASP A 239 -11.32 -1.86 38.25
CA ASP A 239 -12.29 -2.19 39.30
C ASP A 239 -12.08 -3.57 39.93
N SER A 240 -11.68 -4.57 39.13
CA SER A 240 -11.47 -5.94 39.63
C SER A 240 -10.28 -6.07 40.59
N PHE A 241 -9.20 -5.29 40.38
CA PHE A 241 -8.05 -5.30 41.30
C PHE A 241 -8.24 -4.44 42.56
N LYS A 242 -9.03 -3.35 42.47
CA LYS A 242 -9.32 -2.51 43.65
C LYS A 242 -10.25 -3.21 44.65
N LYS A 243 -11.16 -4.08 44.19
CA LYS A 243 -12.07 -4.82 45.09
C LYS A 243 -11.38 -5.92 45.91
N LYS A 244 -10.35 -6.61 45.38
CA LYS A 244 -9.63 -7.69 46.09
C LYS A 244 -8.66 -7.25 47.19
N PHE A 245 -8.43 -5.94 47.36
CA PHE A 245 -7.58 -5.38 48.43
C PHE A 245 -8.26 -4.21 49.16
N SER A 246 -9.58 -4.31 49.35
CA SER A 246 -10.27 -3.41 50.26
C SER A 246 -9.76 -3.65 51.68
N ARG A 247 -9.15 -2.62 52.30
CA ARG A 247 -8.74 -2.61 53.73
C ARG A 247 -9.86 -3.02 54.69
N LYS A 248 -11.14 -3.06 54.26
CA LYS A 248 -12.24 -3.60 55.08
C LYS A 248 -12.14 -5.11 55.25
N GLU A 249 -11.91 -5.88 54.19
CA GLU A 249 -11.80 -7.36 54.31
C GLU A 249 -10.58 -7.77 55.13
N VAL A 250 -9.44 -7.09 54.98
CA VAL A 250 -8.26 -7.33 55.82
C VAL A 250 -8.53 -6.94 57.28
N LYS A 251 -9.27 -5.86 57.55
CA LYS A 251 -9.66 -5.48 58.92
C LYS A 251 -10.65 -6.45 59.54
N ASP A 252 -11.55 -7.04 58.75
CA ASP A 252 -12.54 -7.99 59.23
C ASP A 252 -11.90 -9.36 59.52
N ILE A 253 -10.97 -9.84 58.68
CA ILE A 253 -10.16 -11.05 58.93
C ILE A 253 -9.29 -10.90 60.19
N VAL A 254 -8.60 -9.76 60.35
CA VAL A 254 -7.78 -9.51 61.55
C VAL A 254 -8.63 -9.40 62.83
N LYS A 255 -9.85 -8.86 62.74
CA LYS A 255 -10.78 -8.83 63.89
C LYS A 255 -11.30 -10.22 64.26
N GLU A 256 -11.55 -11.09 63.28
CA GLU A 256 -11.98 -12.47 63.50
C GLU A 256 -10.89 -13.37 64.12
N GLU A 257 -9.62 -13.17 63.75
CA GLU A 257 -8.50 -13.90 64.35
C GLU A 257 -8.22 -13.47 65.80
N VAL A 258 -8.43 -12.18 66.12
CA VAL A 258 -8.23 -11.66 67.49
C VAL A 258 -9.36 -12.08 68.43
N SER A 259 -10.58 -12.28 67.94
CA SER A 259 -11.71 -12.77 68.77
C SER A 259 -11.66 -14.27 69.04
N LYS A 260 -11.06 -15.08 68.16
CA LYS A 260 -10.89 -16.54 68.37
C LYS A 260 -9.72 -16.91 69.29
N LYS A 261 -8.82 -15.97 69.59
CA LYS A 261 -7.65 -16.18 70.49
C LYS A 261 -7.90 -15.74 71.94
N LYS A 262 -9.08 -15.20 72.26
CA LYS A 262 -9.51 -14.82 73.60
C LYS A 262 -10.48 -15.86 74.15
#